data_AF-A0A940Q2L3-F1
#
_entry.id   AF-A0A940Q2L3-F1
#
_cell.length_a   1.000
_cell.length_b   1.000
_cell.length_c   1.000
_cell.angle_alpha   90.00
_cell.angle_beta   90.00
_cell.angle_gamma   90.00
#
_symmetry.space_group_name_H-M   'P 1'
#
loop_
_entity.id
_entity.type
_entity.pdbx_description
1 polymer ?
#
loop_
_entity_poly.entity_id
_entity_poly.type
_entity_poly.pdbx_seq_one_letter_code
_entity_poly.pdbx_strand_id
1 'polypeptide(L)'
;MLSFFGEFSASTLPCSFKDTANAIEKKGYILKDTLNVVDDYHPAMTSKERQTMNTIMQALSRGYGDRKGRDRMNSDISLRESSAPRGNVIITGEDIPDIGQSGIARNFIIELTPDDDPLSEYLSRSQQYAQDGYYKQFMREYISWLIPQTEQLPQKLKSRFLYLPMNLPI
;
A
#
# COMPACT_ATOMS: atom_id res chain seq x y z
N MET A 1 -8.33 1.64 -7.00
CA MET A 1 -7.20 2.59 -6.78
C MET A 1 -5.97 2.29 -7.63
N LEU A 2 -5.54 1.04 -7.83
CA LEU A 2 -4.35 0.77 -8.68
C LEU A 2 -4.49 1.22 -10.14
N SER A 3 -5.72 1.34 -10.66
CA SER A 3 -6.00 1.73 -12.05
C SER A 3 -5.45 3.11 -12.47
N PHE A 4 -5.06 3.93 -11.49
CA PHE A 4 -4.32 5.18 -11.72
C PHE A 4 -2.89 4.95 -12.26
N PHE A 5 -2.32 3.76 -12.02
CA PHE A 5 -0.93 3.42 -12.35
C PHE A 5 -0.80 2.35 -13.43
N GLY A 6 -1.91 1.77 -13.91
CA GLY A 6 -1.90 0.68 -14.88
C GLY A 6 -3.24 -0.01 -15.03
N GLU A 7 -3.25 -1.13 -15.74
CA GLU A 7 -4.44 -1.97 -15.89
C GLU A 7 -4.35 -3.17 -14.96
N PHE A 8 -5.33 -3.27 -14.06
CA PHE A 8 -5.39 -4.31 -13.06
C PHE A 8 -6.81 -4.84 -12.95
N SER A 9 -6.91 -6.14 -12.72
CA SER A 9 -8.14 -6.88 -12.43
C SER A 9 -7.92 -7.68 -11.15
N ALA A 10 -8.97 -8.31 -10.63
CA ALA A 10 -8.88 -9.16 -9.44
C ALA A 10 -7.83 -10.29 -9.59
N SER A 11 -7.58 -10.77 -10.81
CA SER A 11 -6.60 -11.84 -11.07
C SER A 11 -5.21 -11.34 -11.48
N THR A 12 -5.01 -10.03 -11.63
CA THR A 12 -3.75 -9.45 -12.12
C THR A 12 -3.11 -8.48 -11.14
N LEU A 13 -3.51 -8.54 -9.86
CA LEU A 13 -2.89 -7.75 -8.80
C LEU A 13 -1.40 -8.12 -8.64
N PRO A 14 -0.54 -7.13 -8.30
CA PRO A 14 0.91 -7.29 -8.34
C PRO A 14 1.46 -8.24 -7.26
N CYS A 15 0.79 -8.37 -6.12
CA CYS A 15 1.19 -9.23 -5.01
C CYS A 15 -0.03 -9.90 -4.36
N SER A 16 0.21 -11.05 -3.71
CA SER A 16 -0.73 -11.67 -2.77
C SER A 16 0.01 -12.28 -1.58
N PHE A 17 -0.70 -12.71 -0.54
CA PHE A 17 -0.12 -13.42 0.60
C PHE A 17 0.44 -14.82 0.25
N LYS A 18 0.28 -15.27 -1.00
CA LYS A 18 0.97 -16.44 -1.56
C LYS A 18 2.44 -16.13 -1.91
N ASP A 19 2.78 -14.86 -2.11
CA ASP A 19 4.16 -14.43 -2.32
C ASP A 19 4.96 -14.46 -1.00
N THR A 20 6.29 -14.64 -1.10
CA THR A 20 7.18 -14.48 0.06
C THR A 20 7.34 -13.00 0.44
N ALA A 21 7.54 -12.71 1.73
CA ALA A 21 7.80 -11.33 2.21
C ALA A 21 8.93 -10.63 1.44
N ASN A 22 10.04 -11.33 1.14
CA ASN A 22 11.15 -10.76 0.38
C ASN A 22 10.74 -10.35 -1.05
N ALA A 23 9.87 -11.14 -1.70
CA ALA A 23 9.38 -10.81 -3.04
C ALA A 23 8.50 -9.56 -3.00
N ILE A 24 7.60 -9.47 -2.01
CA ILE A 24 6.73 -8.30 -1.83
C ILE A 24 7.55 -7.05 -1.50
N GLU A 25 8.54 -7.15 -0.60
CA GLU A 25 9.46 -6.05 -0.29
C GLU A 25 10.22 -5.59 -1.54
N LYS A 26 10.73 -6.51 -2.35
CA LYS A 26 11.45 -6.17 -3.58
C LYS A 26 10.55 -5.48 -4.59
N LYS A 27 9.32 -5.96 -4.79
CA LYS A 27 8.31 -5.30 -5.62
C LYS A 27 8.02 -3.89 -5.08
N GLY A 28 7.82 -3.74 -3.77
CA GLY A 28 7.62 -2.46 -3.09
C GLY A 28 8.82 -1.50 -3.21
N TYR A 29 10.06 -2.00 -3.27
CA TYR A 29 11.24 -1.20 -3.55
C TYR A 29 11.22 -0.67 -4.98
N ILE A 30 10.92 -1.53 -5.97
CA ILE A 30 10.87 -1.15 -7.38
C ILE A 30 9.78 -0.10 -7.62
N LEU A 31 8.61 -0.27 -6.99
CA LEU A 31 7.42 0.57 -7.08
C LEU A 31 7.54 1.91 -6.31
N LYS A 32 8.61 2.67 -6.57
CA LYS A 32 8.86 3.97 -5.93
C LYS A 32 7.75 4.98 -6.23
N ASP A 33 7.25 5.64 -5.19
CA ASP A 33 6.24 6.70 -5.23
C ASP A 33 4.90 6.25 -5.86
N THR A 34 4.63 4.95 -5.82
CA THR A 34 3.39 4.33 -6.32
C THR A 34 2.70 3.52 -5.23
N LEU A 35 1.44 3.18 -5.48
CA LEU A 35 0.64 2.33 -4.61
C LEU A 35 0.85 0.86 -4.99
N ASN A 36 1.12 0.02 -3.99
CA ASN A 36 1.14 -1.44 -4.14
C ASN A 36 -0.11 -2.07 -3.51
N VAL A 37 -0.49 -3.27 -3.96
CA VAL A 37 -1.56 -4.07 -3.34
C VAL A 37 -1.03 -5.46 -3.03
N VAL A 38 -1.31 -5.95 -1.83
CA VAL A 38 -1.09 -7.34 -1.43
C VAL A 38 -2.45 -7.94 -1.08
N ASP A 39 -2.91 -8.85 -1.93
CA ASP A 39 -4.23 -9.45 -1.83
C ASP A 39 -4.26 -10.75 -1.02
N ASP A 40 -5.47 -11.18 -0.64
CA ASP A 40 -5.78 -12.52 -0.14
C ASP A 40 -5.24 -12.78 1.29
N TYR A 41 -5.33 -11.81 2.21
CA TYR A 41 -5.11 -12.08 3.63
C TYR A 41 -6.34 -12.77 4.25
N HIS A 42 -6.32 -14.10 4.28
CA HIS A 42 -7.42 -14.94 4.75
C HIS A 42 -7.11 -15.65 6.08
N PRO A 43 -8.15 -16.11 6.82
CA PRO A 43 -7.95 -16.95 7.99
C PRO A 43 -7.34 -18.30 7.57
N ALA A 44 -6.12 -18.54 8.01
CA ALA A 44 -5.42 -19.78 7.70
C ALA A 44 -6.03 -21.00 8.41
N MET A 45 -6.14 -22.12 7.67
CA MET A 45 -6.71 -23.38 8.16
C MET A 45 -5.74 -24.15 9.06
N THR A 46 -4.43 -23.88 8.92
CA THR A 46 -3.38 -24.52 9.72
C THR A 46 -2.58 -23.50 10.54
N SER A 47 -2.08 -23.91 11.70
CA SER A 47 -1.23 -23.07 12.55
C SER A 47 0.03 -22.58 11.82
N LYS A 48 0.63 -23.43 10.98
CA LYS A 48 1.83 -23.10 10.20
C LYS A 48 1.57 -22.01 9.16
N GLU A 49 0.47 -22.12 8.44
CA GLU A 49 0.06 -21.12 7.46
C GLU A 49 -0.29 -19.81 8.15
N ARG A 50 -1.02 -19.85 9.28
CA ARG A 50 -1.30 -18.67 10.11
C ARG A 50 -0.03 -17.96 10.54
N GLN A 51 0.96 -18.72 11.03
CA GLN A 51 2.26 -18.17 11.42
C GLN A 51 2.98 -17.52 10.24
N THR A 52 2.88 -18.10 9.06
CA THR A 52 3.49 -17.58 7.83
C THR A 52 2.84 -16.26 7.42
N MET A 53 1.50 -16.20 7.39
CA MET A 53 0.75 -14.98 7.06
C MET A 53 1.03 -13.86 8.06
N ASN A 54 1.05 -14.17 9.36
CA ASN A 54 1.39 -13.21 10.40
C ASN A 54 2.84 -12.71 10.26
N THR A 55 3.78 -13.58 9.90
CA THR A 55 5.17 -13.19 9.65
C THR A 55 5.27 -12.24 8.47
N ILE A 56 4.55 -12.52 7.37
CA ILE A 56 4.50 -11.63 6.20
C ILE A 56 3.92 -10.28 6.60
N MET A 57 2.76 -10.25 7.27
CA MET A 57 2.12 -9.01 7.69
C MET A 57 3.00 -8.17 8.61
N GLN A 58 3.67 -8.79 9.59
CA GLN A 58 4.61 -8.08 10.47
C GLN A 58 5.79 -7.50 9.68
N ALA A 59 6.30 -8.23 8.68
CA ALA A 59 7.36 -7.72 7.81
C ALA A 59 6.86 -6.53 6.98
N LEU A 60 5.66 -6.61 6.40
CA LEU A 60 5.06 -5.51 5.62
C LEU A 60 4.82 -4.27 6.49
N SER A 61 4.20 -4.43 7.67
CA SER A 61 3.92 -3.32 8.58
C SER A 61 5.19 -2.59 9.03
N ARG A 62 6.27 -3.33 9.32
CA ARG A 62 7.58 -2.73 9.65
C ARG A 62 8.24 -2.11 8.42
N GLY A 63 8.27 -2.82 7.29
CA GLY A 63 8.94 -2.37 6.07
C GLY A 63 8.34 -1.08 5.52
N TYR A 64 7.02 -1.00 5.38
CA TYR A 64 6.33 0.20 4.90
C TYR A 64 6.24 1.29 5.97
N GLY A 65 6.10 0.92 7.25
CA GLY A 65 5.97 1.88 8.35
C GLY A 65 7.29 2.57 8.74
N ASP A 66 8.38 1.82 8.86
CA ASP A 66 9.69 2.37 9.25
C ASP A 66 10.50 2.85 8.04
N ARG A 67 10.12 2.45 6.81
CA ARG A 67 10.87 2.69 5.56
C ARG A 67 12.36 2.31 5.66
N LYS A 68 12.66 1.32 6.49
CA LYS A 68 14.01 0.76 6.69
C LYS A 68 14.02 -0.66 6.16
N GLY A 69 14.85 -0.91 5.16
CA GLY A 69 15.10 -2.26 4.68
C GLY A 69 16.11 -2.96 5.60
N ARG A 70 16.20 -4.28 5.46
CA ARG A 70 17.17 -5.08 6.23
C ARG A 70 18.46 -5.16 5.42
N ASP A 71 19.53 -4.61 5.99
CA ASP A 71 20.86 -4.79 5.42
C ASP A 71 21.26 -6.25 5.54
N ARG A 72 21.83 -6.80 4.46
CA ARG A 72 22.36 -8.16 4.43
C ARG A 72 23.76 -8.10 3.85
N MET A 73 24.64 -8.98 4.28
CA MET A 73 25.93 -9.16 3.60
C MET A 73 25.77 -10.18 2.46
N ASN A 74 26.49 -9.93 1.38
CA ASN A 74 26.72 -10.90 0.32
C ASN A 74 27.79 -11.93 0.76
N SER A 75 27.94 -13.01 0.01
CA SER A 75 28.96 -14.04 0.29
C SER A 75 30.40 -13.51 0.18
N ASP A 76 30.60 -12.41 -0.55
CA ASP A 76 31.87 -11.70 -0.69
C ASP A 76 32.09 -10.62 0.38
N ILE A 77 31.28 -10.62 1.46
CA ILE A 77 31.35 -9.69 2.60
C ILE A 77 30.89 -8.25 2.24
N SER A 78 30.57 -7.97 0.97
CA SER A 78 29.98 -6.68 0.59
C SER A 78 28.56 -6.52 1.15
N LEU A 79 28.16 -5.28 1.44
CA LEU A 79 26.77 -4.99 1.83
C LEU A 79 25.86 -5.11 0.60
N ARG A 80 24.81 -5.90 0.74
CA ARG A 80 23.74 -6.00 -0.24
C ARG A 80 22.82 -4.79 -0.11
N GLU A 81 22.47 -4.20 -1.26
CA GLU A 81 21.58 -3.06 -1.31
C GLU A 81 20.22 -3.36 -0.63
N SER A 82 19.88 -2.51 0.34
CA SER A 82 18.64 -2.59 1.08
C SER A 82 17.44 -2.29 0.18
N SER A 83 16.51 -3.23 0.06
CA SER A 83 15.31 -3.09 -0.79
C SER A 83 14.09 -2.66 0.03
N ALA A 84 14.20 -1.55 0.76
CA ALA A 84 13.10 -1.00 1.57
C ALA A 84 11.92 -0.54 0.69
N PRO A 85 10.65 -0.86 1.00
CA PRO A 85 9.53 -0.36 0.20
C PRO A 85 9.49 1.16 0.10
N ARG A 86 9.22 1.69 -1.11
CA ARG A 86 9.29 3.15 -1.40
C ARG A 86 7.93 3.74 -1.78
N GLY A 87 6.88 3.39 -1.07
CA GLY A 87 5.52 3.84 -1.38
C GLY A 87 4.55 3.50 -0.26
N ASN A 88 3.27 3.38 -0.62
CA ASN A 88 2.22 2.88 0.28
C ASN A 88 1.72 1.52 -0.22
N VAL A 89 1.12 0.75 0.68
CA VAL A 89 0.53 -0.54 0.36
C VAL A 89 -0.92 -0.59 0.84
N ILE A 90 -1.79 -1.17 0.02
CA ILE A 90 -3.12 -1.62 0.43
C ILE A 90 -3.05 -3.12 0.64
N ILE A 91 -3.64 -3.57 1.73
CA ILE A 91 -3.79 -4.98 2.04
C ILE A 91 -5.27 -5.28 2.06
N THR A 92 -5.68 -6.31 1.34
CA THR A 92 -7.05 -6.83 1.32
C THR A 92 -7.08 -8.17 2.02
N GLY A 93 -8.18 -8.45 2.71
CA GLY A 93 -8.32 -9.66 3.50
C GLY A 93 -9.68 -9.80 4.15
N GLU A 94 -9.90 -11.01 4.66
CA GLU A 94 -11.11 -11.42 5.38
C GLU A 94 -10.89 -11.44 6.90
N ASP A 95 -9.63 -11.33 7.34
CA ASP A 95 -9.26 -11.35 8.75
C ASP A 95 -8.44 -10.12 9.12
N ILE A 96 -8.51 -9.71 10.38
CA ILE A 96 -7.71 -8.59 10.89
C ILE A 96 -6.39 -9.17 11.39
N PRO A 97 -5.24 -8.67 10.90
CA PRO A 97 -3.98 -9.19 11.36
C PRO A 97 -3.73 -8.91 12.83
N ASP A 98 -3.18 -9.90 13.54
CA ASP A 98 -2.69 -9.74 14.91
C ASP A 98 -1.35 -8.99 14.90
N ILE A 99 -1.46 -7.68 14.69
CA ILE A 99 -0.39 -6.71 14.81
C ILE A 99 -0.50 -6.11 16.21
N GLY A 100 0.42 -6.48 17.10
CA GLY A 100 0.46 -5.95 18.47
C GLY A 100 0.46 -4.40 18.51
N GLN A 101 0.25 -3.81 19.69
CA GLN A 101 -0.06 -2.38 19.89
C GLN A 101 0.76 -1.37 19.04
N SER A 102 2.06 -1.60 18.83
CA SER A 102 2.91 -0.73 17.99
C SER A 102 2.61 -0.80 16.48
N GLY A 103 2.01 -1.88 15.99
CA GLY A 103 1.63 -2.07 14.59
C GLY A 103 0.35 -1.33 14.23
N ILE A 104 -0.62 -1.27 15.14
CA ILE A 104 -1.92 -0.60 14.90
C ILE A 104 -1.73 0.87 14.52
N ALA A 105 -0.81 1.60 15.19
CA ALA A 105 -0.53 3.01 14.92
C ALA A 105 -0.01 3.30 13.49
N ARG A 106 0.39 2.26 12.74
CA ARG A 106 0.98 2.38 11.39
C ARG A 106 0.04 1.86 10.30
N ASN A 107 -1.13 1.37 10.67
CA ASN A 107 -2.11 0.80 9.75
C ASN A 107 -3.41 1.61 9.83
N PHE A 108 -4.00 1.92 8.68
CA PHE A 108 -5.37 2.37 8.59
C PHE A 108 -6.22 1.17 8.22
N ILE A 109 -6.95 0.63 9.20
CA ILE A 109 -7.84 -0.51 9.01
C ILE A 109 -9.22 0.05 8.63
N ILE A 110 -9.72 -0.38 7.48
CA ILE A 110 -11.07 -0.07 7.01
C ILE A 110 -11.82 -1.39 6.99
N GLU A 111 -12.78 -1.53 7.90
CA GLU A 111 -13.68 -2.69 7.93
C GLU A 111 -14.83 -2.44 6.96
N LEU A 112 -15.11 -3.43 6.11
CA LEU A 112 -16.22 -3.41 5.17
C LEU A 112 -17.29 -4.39 5.65
N THR A 113 -18.52 -3.92 5.72
CA THR A 113 -19.72 -4.67 6.10
C THR A 113 -20.57 -4.96 4.86
N PRO A 114 -21.50 -5.94 4.92
CA PRO A 114 -22.43 -6.18 3.81
C PRO A 114 -23.31 -4.95 3.46
N ASP A 115 -23.49 -4.02 4.40
CA ASP A 115 -24.24 -2.77 4.19
C ASP A 115 -23.41 -1.70 3.44
N ASP A 116 -22.09 -1.88 3.33
CA ASP A 116 -21.21 -1.04 2.51
C ASP A 116 -21.39 -1.43 1.03
N ASP A 117 -22.47 -0.92 0.44
CA ASP A 117 -23.00 -1.26 -0.89
C ASP A 117 -21.91 -1.60 -1.95
N PRO A 118 -21.61 -2.90 -2.15
CA PRO A 118 -20.55 -3.34 -3.05
C PRO A 118 -21.00 -3.32 -4.52
N LEU A 119 -22.24 -2.90 -4.82
CA LEU A 119 -22.84 -2.93 -6.15
C LEU A 119 -23.48 -1.58 -6.54
N SER A 120 -23.08 -0.50 -5.88
CA SER A 120 -23.55 0.83 -6.21
C SER A 120 -23.24 1.20 -7.67
N GLU A 121 -24.14 1.99 -8.28
CA GLU A 121 -23.94 2.56 -9.63
C GLU A 121 -22.58 3.27 -9.75
N TYR A 122 -22.13 3.91 -8.66
CA TYR A 122 -20.86 4.62 -8.59
C TYR A 122 -19.65 3.67 -8.72
N LEU A 123 -19.69 2.49 -8.09
CA LEU A 123 -18.61 1.52 -8.20
C LEU A 123 -18.53 0.96 -9.63
N SER A 124 -19.66 0.56 -10.21
CA SER A 124 -19.69 0.05 -11.59
C SER A 124 -19.19 1.11 -12.58
N ARG A 125 -19.62 2.36 -12.43
CA ARG A 125 -19.14 3.47 -13.25
C ARG A 125 -17.64 3.73 -13.07
N SER A 126 -17.15 3.66 -11.83
CA SER A 126 -15.73 3.79 -11.51
C SER A 126 -14.90 2.66 -12.16
N GLN A 127 -15.40 1.43 -12.15
CA GLN A 127 -14.77 0.30 -12.83
C GLN A 127 -14.75 0.49 -14.35
N GLN A 128 -15.84 0.99 -14.94
CA GLN A 128 -15.87 1.35 -16.36
C GLN A 128 -14.84 2.43 -16.69
N TYR A 129 -14.75 3.50 -15.87
CA TYR A 129 -13.74 4.54 -16.06
C TYR A 129 -12.31 4.03 -15.98
N ALA A 130 -12.05 3.04 -15.13
CA ALA A 130 -10.77 2.36 -15.09
C ALA A 130 -10.47 1.61 -16.40
N GLN A 131 -11.44 0.86 -16.93
CA GLN A 131 -11.31 0.09 -18.18
C GLN A 131 -11.10 1.01 -19.40
N ASP A 132 -11.85 2.11 -19.46
CA ASP A 132 -11.74 3.11 -20.52
C ASP A 132 -10.45 3.95 -20.42
N GLY A 133 -9.67 3.76 -19.35
CA GLY A 133 -8.36 4.40 -19.17
C GLY A 133 -8.40 5.82 -18.58
N TYR A 134 -9.56 6.31 -18.16
CA TYR A 134 -9.71 7.66 -17.58
C TYR A 134 -8.79 7.89 -16.38
N TYR A 135 -8.61 6.88 -15.51
CA TYR A 135 -7.73 7.03 -14.34
C TYR A 135 -6.25 7.14 -14.70
N LYS A 136 -5.77 6.39 -15.71
CA LYS A 136 -4.40 6.54 -16.20
C LYS A 136 -4.18 7.93 -16.79
N GLN A 137 -5.14 8.42 -17.58
CA GLN A 137 -5.10 9.78 -18.12
C GLN A 137 -5.13 10.82 -17.01
N PHE A 138 -6.00 10.65 -16.01
CA PHE A 138 -6.07 11.55 -14.86
C PHE A 138 -4.74 11.63 -14.12
N MET A 139 -4.04 10.51 -13.87
CA MET A 139 -2.74 10.57 -13.21
C MET A 139 -1.68 11.29 -14.04
N ARG A 140 -1.69 11.10 -15.36
CA ARG A 140 -0.80 11.87 -16.24
C ARG A 140 -1.04 13.36 -16.05
N GLU A 141 -2.29 13.81 -16.14
CA GLU A 141 -2.63 15.23 -15.99
C GLU A 141 -2.32 15.73 -14.57
N TYR A 142 -2.57 14.92 -13.54
CA TYR A 142 -2.24 15.24 -12.16
C TYR A 142 -0.73 15.44 -11.96
N ILE A 143 0.09 14.54 -12.52
CA ILE A 143 1.55 14.67 -12.48
C ILE A 143 1.99 15.92 -13.24
N SER A 144 1.45 16.15 -14.44
CA SER A 144 1.74 17.37 -15.22
C SER A 144 1.38 18.65 -14.47
N TRP A 145 0.25 18.66 -13.75
CA TRP A 145 -0.16 19.74 -12.86
C TRP A 145 0.76 19.88 -11.64
N LEU A 146 1.29 18.77 -11.12
CA LEU A 146 2.15 18.76 -9.93
C LEU A 146 3.55 19.30 -10.22
N ILE A 147 4.15 18.95 -11.38
CA ILE A 147 5.52 19.32 -11.79
C ILE A 147 5.86 20.80 -11.53
N PRO A 148 5.09 21.80 -12.02
CA PRO A 148 5.46 23.22 -11.90
C PRO A 148 5.47 23.75 -10.46
N GLN A 149 4.92 23.02 -9.49
CA GLN A 149 4.81 23.45 -8.09
C GLN A 149 5.60 22.57 -7.12
N THR A 150 6.36 21.59 -7.63
CA THR A 150 7.12 20.62 -6.82
C THR A 150 8.09 21.26 -5.83
N GLU A 151 8.75 22.36 -6.18
CA GLU A 151 9.71 23.04 -5.31
C GLU A 151 9.06 23.72 -4.10
N GLN A 152 7.84 24.24 -4.27
CA GLN A 152 7.10 24.99 -3.24
C GLN A 152 6.21 24.10 -2.39
N LEU A 153 5.85 22.92 -2.90
CA LEU A 153 4.89 22.02 -2.29
C LEU A 153 5.32 21.53 -0.90
N PRO A 154 6.59 21.17 -0.63
CA PRO A 154 7.02 20.72 0.69
C PRO A 154 6.75 21.75 1.79
N GLN A 155 7.04 23.03 1.54
CA GLN A 155 6.78 24.10 2.51
C GLN A 155 5.28 24.32 2.70
N LYS A 156 4.50 24.37 1.60
CA LYS A 156 3.04 24.53 1.67
C LYS A 156 2.37 23.40 2.47
N LEU A 157 2.77 22.16 2.23
CA LEU A 157 2.25 21.00 2.95
C LEU A 157 2.64 21.01 4.42
N LYS A 158 3.90 21.34 4.74
CA LYS A 158 4.37 21.48 6.12
C LYS A 158 3.58 22.55 6.88
N SER A 159 3.37 23.71 6.27
CA SER A 159 2.55 24.77 6.86
C SER A 159 1.12 24.26 7.11
N ARG A 160 0.46 23.67 6.11
CA ARG A 160 -0.90 23.15 6.26
C ARG A 160 -1.02 22.10 7.37
N PHE A 161 -0.05 21.20 7.48
CA PHE A 161 -0.02 20.19 8.54
C PHE A 161 0.06 20.83 9.93
N LEU A 162 0.90 21.85 10.12
CA LEU A 162 1.03 22.57 11.39
C LEU A 162 -0.21 23.41 11.76
N TYR A 163 -1.03 23.80 10.78
CA TYR A 163 -2.28 24.55 11.01
C TYR A 163 -3.52 23.66 11.17
N LEU A 164 -3.47 22.38 10.78
CA LEU A 164 -4.57 21.43 10.97
C LEU A 164 -5.00 21.19 12.44
N PRO A 165 -4.12 21.22 13.47
CA PRO A 165 -4.52 20.88 14.84
C PRO A 165 -5.36 21.94 15.57
N MET A 166 -5.65 23.11 14.98
CA MET A 166 -6.45 24.15 15.65
C MET A 166 -7.97 24.05 15.45
N ASN A 167 -8.48 23.17 14.58
CA ASN A 167 -9.91 23.15 14.20
C ASN A 167 -10.61 21.78 14.28
N LEU A 168 -10.05 20.80 14.99
CA LEU A 168 -10.78 19.55 15.27
C LEU A 168 -11.39 19.63 16.67
N PRO A 169 -12.72 19.66 16.84
CA PRO A 169 -13.32 19.43 18.14
C PRO A 169 -12.94 18.02 18.60
N ILE A 170 -12.48 17.93 19.85
CA ILE A 170 -12.21 16.67 20.57
C ILE A 170 -13.51 15.90 20.73
#